data_AF-A0A9Q1K6I5-F1
#
_entry.id   AF-A0A9Q1K6I5-F1
#
_cell.length_a   1.000
_cell.length_b   1.000
_cell.length_c   1.000
_cell.angle_alpha   90.00
_cell.angle_beta   90.00
_cell.angle_gamma   90.00
#
_symmetry.space_group_name_H-M   'P 1'
#
loop_
_entity.id
_entity.type
_entity.pdbx_description
1 polymer ?
#
loop_
_entity_poly.entity_id
_entity_poly.type
_entity_poly.pdbx_seq_one_letter_code
_entity_poly.pdbx_strand_id
1 'polypeptide(L)'
;MVLVDSLFIIELFLRSWFNEQINENDRIFNKPRMIVEATCDIRIEENQRPFSILKGLYDLAFGSSSGHPLFIDLAYNFFMGKNKTVTQRIANADVKHFIDFLRLCHLPSTLWAQQHGSNNLKSESCPRVTQLSEASTHLLNIRLSKGIMGIPRLVNGISI
;
A
#
# COMPACT_ATOMS: atom_id res chain seq x y z
N MET A 1 1.56 23.34 -2.44
CA MET A 1 0.65 22.19 -2.66
C MET A 1 1.09 20.98 -1.84
N VAL A 2 2.37 20.57 -1.90
CA VAL A 2 2.93 19.43 -1.12
C VAL A 2 2.57 19.38 0.36
N LEU A 3 2.68 20.50 1.09
CA LEU A 3 2.36 20.56 2.52
C LEU A 3 0.87 20.34 2.82
N VAL A 4 -0.01 20.93 2.02
CA VAL A 4 -1.47 20.79 2.20
C VAL A 4 -1.87 19.32 2.01
N ASP A 5 -1.34 18.67 0.98
CA ASP A 5 -1.61 17.25 0.73
C ASP A 5 -1.04 16.38 1.86
N SER A 6 0.13 16.75 2.39
CA SER A 6 0.76 16.02 3.49
C SER A 6 -0.03 16.14 4.79
N LEU A 7 -0.51 17.33 5.12
CA LEU A 7 -1.37 17.58 6.27
C LEU A 7 -2.70 16.86 6.14
N PHE A 8 -3.29 16.86 4.94
CA PHE A 8 -4.50 16.11 4.63
C PHE A 8 -4.33 14.61 4.92
N ILE A 9 -3.22 14.00 4.48
CA ILE A 9 -2.93 12.58 4.74
C ILE A 9 -2.78 12.31 6.24
N ILE A 10 -2.05 13.17 6.95
CA ILE A 10 -1.86 13.04 8.41
C ILE A 10 -3.21 13.14 9.14
N GLU A 11 -4.03 14.13 8.80
CA GLU A 11 -5.36 14.32 9.37
C GLU A 11 -6.28 13.12 9.07
N LEU A 12 -6.26 12.63 7.84
CA LEU A 12 -7.03 11.46 7.43
C LEU A 12 -6.68 10.24 8.30
N PHE A 13 -5.39 9.98 8.53
CA PHE A 13 -4.97 8.85 9.34
C PHE A 13 -5.32 9.04 10.83
N LEU A 14 -5.18 10.25 11.36
CA LEU A 14 -5.57 10.58 12.73
C LEU A 14 -7.07 10.37 12.96
N ARG A 15 -7.93 10.84 12.05
CA ARG A 15 -9.38 10.63 12.11
C ARG A 15 -9.75 9.15 12.06
N SER A 16 -9.03 8.36 11.25
CA SER A 16 -9.22 6.91 11.19
C SER A 16 -8.87 6.22 12.52
N TRP A 17 -7.81 6.68 13.18
CA TRP A 17 -7.37 6.16 14.47
C TRP A 17 -8.33 6.54 15.59
N PHE A 18 -8.66 7.82 15.71
CA PHE A 18 -9.62 8.36 16.68
C PHE A 18 -11.04 8.35 16.12
N ASN A 19 -11.50 7.17 15.70
CA ASN A 19 -12.80 7.03 15.02
C ASN A 19 -13.99 7.52 15.85
N GLU A 20 -13.88 7.55 17.17
CA GLU A 20 -14.87 8.10 18.10
C GLU A 20 -15.09 9.61 17.92
N GLN A 21 -14.13 10.30 17.29
CA GLN A 21 -14.19 11.74 16.99
C GLN A 21 -14.76 12.04 15.60
N ILE A 22 -15.13 11.02 14.81
CA ILE A 22 -15.78 11.21 13.51
C ILE A 22 -17.19 11.72 13.74
N ASN A 23 -17.42 13.00 13.41
CA ASN A 23 -18.73 13.62 13.53
C ASN A 23 -19.68 13.17 12.41
N GLU A 24 -20.98 13.31 12.62
CA GLU A 24 -22.03 13.04 11.61
C GLU A 24 -21.90 13.89 10.33
N ASN A 25 -21.17 15.01 10.42
CA ASN A 25 -20.92 15.93 9.30
C ASN A 25 -19.57 15.68 8.60
N ASP A 26 -18.86 14.60 8.91
CA ASP A 26 -17.56 14.30 8.31
C ASP A 26 -17.74 14.06 6.80
N ARG A 27 -17.00 14.81 6.00
CA ARG A 27 -17.16 14.79 4.55
C ARG A 27 -16.57 13.55 3.90
N ILE A 28 -15.70 12.82 4.59
CA ILE A 28 -14.93 11.70 4.03
C ILE A 28 -15.41 10.38 4.65
N PHE A 29 -15.36 10.27 5.98
CA PHE A 29 -15.64 9.00 6.67
C PHE A 29 -17.13 8.60 6.64
N ASN A 30 -18.05 9.56 6.57
CA ASN A 30 -19.48 9.26 6.39
C ASN A 30 -19.88 8.96 4.94
N LYS A 31 -18.92 9.03 4.02
CA LYS A 31 -19.12 8.76 2.59
C LYS A 31 -18.16 7.66 2.15
N PRO A 32 -18.57 6.38 2.18
CA PRO A 32 -17.71 5.24 1.84
C PRO A 32 -17.00 5.38 0.50
N ARG A 33 -17.63 6.00 -0.48
CA ARG A 33 -17.02 6.29 -1.78
C ARG A 33 -15.83 7.25 -1.67
N MET A 34 -15.95 8.32 -0.87
CA MET A 34 -14.89 9.32 -0.72
C MET A 34 -13.66 8.76 -0.01
N ILE A 35 -13.85 7.92 1.02
CA ILE A 35 -12.70 7.28 1.68
C ILE A 35 -12.00 6.30 0.73
N VAL A 36 -12.74 5.57 -0.11
CA VAL A 36 -12.15 4.68 -1.13
C VAL A 36 -11.37 5.49 -2.16
N GLU A 37 -11.95 6.56 -2.69
CA GLU A 37 -11.28 7.45 -3.66
C GLU A 37 -10.00 8.05 -3.05
N ALA A 38 -10.06 8.62 -1.84
CA ALA A 38 -8.89 9.15 -1.16
C ALA A 38 -7.81 8.08 -0.90
N THR A 39 -8.21 6.87 -0.53
CA THR A 39 -7.26 5.75 -0.31
C THR A 39 -6.60 5.32 -1.61
N CYS A 40 -7.34 5.31 -2.72
CA CYS A 40 -6.80 5.05 -4.05
C CYS A 40 -5.78 6.13 -4.43
N ASP A 41 -6.10 7.40 -4.23
CA ASP A 41 -5.21 8.52 -4.57
C ASP A 41 -3.89 8.50 -3.79
N ILE A 42 -3.90 8.05 -2.52
CA ILE A 42 -2.67 7.87 -1.73
C ILE A 42 -1.81 6.71 -2.27
N ARG A 43 -2.42 5.72 -2.91
CA ARG A 43 -1.73 4.53 -3.44
C ARG A 43 -1.15 4.72 -4.84
N ILE A 44 -1.54 5.77 -5.56
CA ILE A 44 -1.03 6.01 -6.92
C ILE A 44 0.44 6.49 -6.85
N GLU A 45 1.26 6.02 -7.80
CA GLU A 45 2.70 6.33 -7.88
C GLU A 45 2.98 7.82 -8.08
N GLU A 46 2.08 8.52 -8.77
CA GLU A 46 2.15 9.96 -9.03
C GLU A 46 1.99 10.82 -7.76
N ASN A 47 1.42 10.27 -6.69
CA ASN A 47 1.23 10.95 -5.41
C ASN A 47 2.19 10.45 -4.31
N GLN A 48 3.23 9.68 -4.67
CA GLN A 48 4.17 9.13 -3.68
C GLN A 48 5.07 10.22 -3.12
N ARG A 49 4.66 10.79 -1.99
CA ARG A 49 5.53 11.59 -1.15
C ARG A 49 6.46 10.66 -0.36
N PRO A 50 7.72 11.07 -0.11
CA PRO A 50 8.59 10.36 0.80
C PRO A 50 7.92 10.17 2.16
N PHE A 51 7.87 8.94 2.64
CA PHE A 51 7.26 8.60 3.93
C PHE A 51 7.95 9.37 5.08
N SER A 52 9.25 9.60 4.95
CA SER A 52 10.06 10.40 5.88
C SER A 52 9.58 11.84 6.04
N ILE A 53 9.06 12.49 4.97
CA ILE A 53 8.53 13.85 5.05
C ILE A 53 7.25 13.86 5.88
N LEU A 54 6.34 12.91 5.62
CA LEU A 54 5.09 12.80 6.37
C LEU A 54 5.34 12.47 7.84
N LYS A 55 6.24 11.52 8.10
CA LYS A 55 6.70 11.19 9.45
C LYS A 55 7.33 12.40 10.14
N GLY A 56 8.21 13.14 9.46
CA GLY A 56 8.86 14.32 10.03
C GLY A 56 7.88 15.45 10.37
N LEU A 57 6.88 15.70 9.50
CA LEU A 57 5.81 16.66 9.77
C LEU A 57 4.95 16.23 10.95
N TYR A 58 4.62 14.94 11.04
CA TYR A 58 3.89 14.37 12.16
C TYR A 58 4.66 14.50 13.46
N ASP A 59 5.93 14.10 13.47
CA ASP A 59 6.79 14.16 14.64
C ASP A 59 7.03 15.62 15.09
N LEU A 60 7.10 16.57 14.15
CA LEU A 60 7.18 18.00 14.48
C LEU A 60 5.92 18.49 15.21
N ALA A 61 4.73 18.00 14.82
CA ALA A 61 3.47 18.42 15.40
C ALA A 61 3.14 17.68 16.72
N PHE A 62 3.51 16.41 16.86
CA PHE A 62 3.05 15.52 17.93
C PHE A 62 4.16 14.80 18.71
N GLY A 63 5.42 14.88 18.25
CA GLY A 63 6.53 14.04 18.74
C GLY A 63 6.99 14.29 20.17
N SER A 64 6.42 15.27 20.87
CA SER A 64 6.68 15.55 22.30
C SER A 64 5.49 15.23 23.22
N SER A 65 4.35 14.81 22.70
CA SER A 65 3.10 14.62 23.47
C SER A 65 2.77 13.14 23.71
N SER A 66 2.70 12.74 24.98
CA SER A 66 2.61 11.35 25.49
C SER A 66 1.27 10.61 25.28
N GLY A 67 0.57 10.88 24.18
CA GLY A 67 -0.73 10.26 23.90
C GLY A 67 -1.01 9.96 22.43
N HIS A 68 -0.13 10.38 21.52
CA HIS A 68 -0.30 10.15 20.09
C HIS A 68 0.45 8.88 19.63
N PRO A 69 -0.17 8.04 18.77
CA PRO A 69 0.51 6.89 18.16
C PRO A 69 1.65 7.34 17.25
N LEU A 70 2.57 6.43 16.91
CA LEU A 70 3.58 6.75 15.91
C LEU A 70 2.92 6.88 14.52
N PHE A 71 3.51 7.68 13.64
CA PHE A 71 2.98 7.83 12.28
C PHE A 71 2.88 6.49 11.53
N ILE A 72 3.80 5.55 11.79
CA ILE A 72 3.76 4.22 11.19
C ILE A 72 2.58 3.38 11.70
N ASP A 73 2.18 3.55 12.96
CA ASP A 73 1.01 2.87 13.54
C ASP A 73 -0.28 3.42 12.92
N LEU A 74 -0.34 4.74 12.72
CA LEU A 74 -1.44 5.40 12.01
C LEU A 74 -1.60 4.87 10.59
N ALA A 75 -0.51 4.85 9.81
CA ALA A 75 -0.52 4.34 8.45
C ALA A 75 -0.93 2.85 8.42
N TYR A 76 -0.40 2.05 9.34
CA TYR A 76 -0.73 0.63 9.41
C TYR A 76 -2.20 0.39 9.75
N ASN A 77 -2.73 1.10 10.75
CA ASN A 77 -4.14 1.02 11.12
C ASN A 77 -5.05 1.41 9.94
N PHE A 78 -4.71 2.49 9.24
CA PHE A 78 -5.46 2.98 8.09
C PHE A 78 -5.53 1.94 6.95
N PHE A 79 -4.38 1.37 6.56
CA PHE A 79 -4.33 0.46 5.41
C PHE A 79 -4.68 -0.99 5.74
N MET A 80 -4.33 -1.48 6.93
CA MET A 80 -4.52 -2.89 7.29
C MET A 80 -5.81 -3.13 8.07
N GLY A 81 -6.39 -2.08 8.65
CA GLY A 81 -7.60 -2.12 9.45
C GLY A 81 -7.34 -2.15 10.96
N LYS A 82 -8.42 -1.89 11.72
CA LYS A 82 -8.42 -1.83 13.17
C LYS A 82 -8.02 -3.18 13.81
N ASN A 83 -7.42 -3.12 15.00
CA ASN A 83 -6.93 -4.27 15.79
C ASN A 83 -5.71 -5.01 15.24
N LYS A 84 -5.09 -4.52 14.16
CA LYS A 84 -3.79 -5.04 13.73
C LYS A 84 -2.68 -4.17 14.31
N THR A 85 -1.69 -4.80 14.92
CA THR A 85 -0.49 -4.15 15.43
C THR A 85 0.62 -4.19 14.39
N VAL A 86 1.41 -3.11 14.35
CA VAL A 86 2.61 -3.07 13.53
C VAL A 86 3.55 -4.17 14.00
N THR A 87 4.00 -5.01 13.06
CA THR A 87 5.00 -6.03 13.36
C THR A 87 6.38 -5.37 13.54
N GLN A 88 7.22 -5.91 14.44
CA GLN A 88 8.55 -5.34 14.73
C GLN A 88 9.41 -5.17 13.47
N ARG A 89 9.25 -6.06 12.48
CA ARG A 89 9.94 -5.98 11.18
C ARG A 89 9.58 -4.72 10.40
N ILE A 90 8.31 -4.30 10.42
CA ILE A 90 7.82 -3.11 9.72
C ILE A 90 8.21 -1.86 10.52
N ALA A 91 8.12 -1.92 11.85
CA ALA A 91 8.53 -0.83 12.73
C ALA A 91 10.00 -0.43 12.52
N ASN A 92 10.86 -1.40 12.23
CA ASN A 92 12.30 -1.20 11.98
C ASN A 92 12.65 -1.00 10.51
N ALA A 93 11.67 -1.04 9.60
CA ALA A 93 11.94 -0.92 8.16
C ALA A 93 12.19 0.53 7.77
N ASP A 94 13.15 0.75 6.87
CA ASP A 94 13.33 2.04 6.19
C ASP A 94 12.30 2.18 5.07
N VAL A 95 11.11 2.66 5.44
CA VAL A 95 9.98 2.82 4.52
C VAL A 95 10.21 4.04 3.63
N LYS A 96 10.26 3.85 2.31
CA LYS A 96 10.51 4.96 1.37
C LYS A 96 9.25 5.77 1.05
N HIS A 97 8.15 5.08 0.78
CA HIS A 97 6.87 5.67 0.36
C HIS A 97 5.71 4.69 0.66
N PHE A 98 4.46 5.09 0.42
CA PHE A 98 3.30 4.27 0.81
C PHE A 98 3.19 2.94 0.07
N ILE A 99 3.57 2.87 -1.21
CA ILE A 99 3.58 1.58 -1.92
C ILE A 99 4.64 0.65 -1.34
N ASP A 100 5.81 1.17 -0.97
CA ASP A 100 6.85 0.39 -0.30
C ASP A 100 6.35 -0.11 1.06
N PHE A 101 5.71 0.76 1.85
CA PHE A 101 5.03 0.39 3.08
C PHE A 101 4.02 -0.76 2.90
N LEU A 102 3.14 -0.66 1.89
CA LEU A 102 2.16 -1.70 1.59
C LEU A 102 2.81 -3.01 1.16
N ARG A 103 3.90 -2.96 0.39
CA ARG A 103 4.69 -4.15 0.02
C ARG A 103 5.25 -4.84 1.26
N LEU A 104 5.84 -4.07 2.18
CA LEU A 104 6.37 -4.60 3.45
C LEU A 104 5.28 -5.22 4.33
N CYS A 105 4.07 -4.62 4.35
CA CYS A 105 2.93 -5.15 5.08
C CYS A 105 2.48 -6.53 4.58
N HIS A 106 2.44 -6.72 3.25
CA HIS A 106 1.97 -7.95 2.62
C HIS A 106 3.07 -8.99 2.40
N LEU A 107 4.34 -8.66 2.64
CA LEU A 107 5.44 -9.59 2.42
C LEU A 107 5.35 -10.78 3.39
N PRO A 108 5.29 -12.03 2.88
CA PRO A 108 5.33 -13.22 3.73
C PRO A 108 6.61 -13.27 4.56
N SER A 109 6.52 -13.77 5.80
CA SER A 109 7.67 -13.86 6.72
C SER A 109 8.83 -14.70 6.16
N THR A 110 8.54 -15.70 5.32
CA THR A 110 9.54 -16.53 4.64
C THR A 110 10.38 -15.71 3.66
N LEU A 111 9.75 -14.90 2.82
CA LEU A 111 10.43 -14.01 1.87
C LEU A 111 11.20 -12.90 2.58
N TRP A 112 10.65 -12.38 3.68
CA TRP A 112 11.34 -11.39 4.51
C TRP A 112 12.65 -11.94 5.07
N ALA A 113 12.63 -13.15 5.65
CA ALA A 113 13.83 -13.79 6.18
C ALA A 113 14.87 -14.10 5.10
N GLN A 114 14.44 -14.38 3.87
CA GLN A 114 15.35 -14.56 2.73
C GLN A 114 15.99 -13.25 2.27
N GLN A 115 15.26 -12.13 2.31
CA GLN A 115 15.77 -10.82 1.89
C GLN A 115 16.66 -10.16 2.95
N HIS A 116 16.43 -10.44 4.23
CA HIS A 116 17.10 -9.76 5.35
C HIS A 116 17.94 -10.68 6.26
N GLY A 117 17.91 -12.00 6.07
CA GLY A 117 18.47 -12.99 7.01
C GLY A 117 19.66 -13.83 6.55
N SER A 118 20.13 -13.75 5.30
CA SER A 118 21.37 -14.45 4.92
C SER A 118 22.03 -13.88 3.67
N ASN A 119 23.32 -13.56 3.79
CA ASN A 119 24.25 -13.33 2.69
C ASN A 119 24.38 -14.64 1.89
N ASN A 120 23.53 -14.85 0.89
CA ASN A 120 23.77 -15.62 -0.34
C ASN A 120 22.43 -16.03 -0.94
N LEU A 121 21.86 -15.18 -1.78
CA LEU A 121 21.03 -15.66 -2.88
C LEU A 121 21.48 -14.96 -4.16
N LYS A 122 21.96 -15.77 -5.11
CA LYS A 122 21.85 -15.42 -6.53
C LYS A 122 20.42 -14.96 -6.72
N SER A 123 20.24 -13.73 -7.20
CA SER A 123 18.95 -13.20 -7.60
C SER A 123 18.27 -14.27 -8.44
N GLU A 124 17.30 -14.99 -7.86
CA GLU A 124 16.31 -15.67 -8.67
C GLU A 124 15.55 -14.53 -9.33
N SER A 125 15.95 -14.28 -10.56
CA SER A 125 15.37 -13.30 -11.46
C SER A 125 13.86 -13.39 -11.29
N CYS A 126 13.23 -12.26 -10.97
CA CYS A 126 11.80 -12.10 -11.16
C CYS A 126 11.46 -12.73 -12.53
N PRO A 127 10.49 -13.67 -12.61
CA PRO A 127 10.21 -14.36 -13.85
C PRO A 127 10.00 -13.32 -14.94
N ARG A 128 10.89 -13.30 -15.92
CA ARG A 128 10.80 -12.36 -17.03
C ARG A 128 9.43 -12.60 -17.70
N VAL A 129 8.82 -11.58 -18.31
CA VAL A 129 7.49 -11.69 -18.96
C VAL A 129 7.36 -12.93 -19.87
N THR A 130 8.46 -13.45 -20.41
CA THR A 130 8.54 -14.72 -21.14
C THR A 130 8.21 -15.98 -20.33
N GLN A 131 8.49 -16.03 -19.03
CA GLN A 131 8.10 -17.15 -18.14
C GLN A 131 6.64 -17.04 -17.67
N LEU A 132 6.02 -15.88 -17.80
CA LEU A 132 4.58 -15.69 -17.57
C LEU A 132 3.72 -16.40 -18.64
N SER A 133 4.29 -16.72 -19.81
CA SER A 133 3.55 -17.38 -20.88
C SER A 133 3.08 -18.78 -20.51
N GLU A 134 3.80 -19.48 -19.64
CA GLU A 134 3.42 -20.84 -19.19
C GLU A 134 2.26 -20.81 -18.19
N ALA A 135 2.11 -19.72 -17.42
CA ALA A 135 0.97 -19.53 -16.52
C ALA A 135 -0.25 -18.90 -17.22
N SER A 136 -0.03 -18.10 -18.28
CA SER A 136 -1.10 -17.39 -18.99
C SER A 136 -1.90 -18.27 -19.95
N THR A 137 -1.38 -19.44 -20.34
CA THR A 137 -2.06 -20.41 -21.21
C THR A 137 -3.28 -21.04 -20.55
N HIS A 138 -3.33 -21.15 -19.22
CA HIS A 138 -4.38 -21.89 -18.53
C HIS A 138 -5.50 -21.02 -17.94
N LEU A 139 -5.24 -19.74 -17.64
CA LEU A 139 -6.20 -18.89 -16.91
C LEU A 139 -6.74 -17.71 -17.72
N LEU A 140 -5.93 -17.13 -18.62
CA LEU A 140 -6.28 -15.89 -19.35
C LEU A 140 -6.15 -16.02 -20.88
N ASN A 141 -5.63 -17.13 -21.40
CA ASN A 141 -5.33 -17.37 -22.83
C ASN A 141 -4.53 -16.23 -23.50
N ILE A 142 -3.76 -15.46 -22.73
CA ILE A 142 -2.96 -14.35 -23.26
C ILE A 142 -1.76 -14.93 -24.02
N ARG A 143 -1.58 -14.52 -25.28
CA ARG A 143 -0.44 -14.92 -26.12
C ARG A 143 0.56 -13.77 -26.24
N LEU A 144 1.82 -14.06 -25.96
CA LEU A 144 2.93 -13.14 -26.22
C LEU A 144 3.67 -13.62 -27.48
N SER A 145 3.66 -12.80 -28.53
CA SER A 145 4.39 -13.10 -29.76
C SER A 145 5.26 -11.90 -30.14
N LYS A 146 6.58 -12.10 -30.24
CA LYS A 146 7.57 -11.07 -30.63
C LYS A 146 7.47 -9.77 -29.81
N GLY A 147 7.22 -9.89 -28.50
CA GLY A 147 7.11 -8.73 -27.59
C GLY A 147 5.78 -8.00 -27.62
N ILE A 148 4.81 -8.45 -28.43
CA ILE A 148 3.46 -7.90 -28.47
C ILE A 148 2.52 -8.84 -27.71
N MET A 149 1.76 -8.27 -26.77
CA MET A 149 0.75 -8.98 -25.99
C MET A 149 -0.56 -9.01 -26.77
N GLY A 150 -0.98 -10.20 -27.22
CA GLY A 150 -2.28 -10.45 -27.83
C GLY A 150 -3.27 -10.94 -26.77
N ILE A 151 -4.27 -10.13 -26.47
CA ILE A 151 -5.41 -10.51 -25.63
C ILE A 151 -6.45 -11.20 -26.53
N PRO A 152 -6.85 -12.45 -26.25
CA PRO A 152 -7.85 -13.15 -27.06
C PRO A 152 -9.24 -12.54 -26.86
N ARG A 153 -10.07 -12.57 -27.92
CA ARG A 153 -11.47 -12.16 -27.82
C ARG A 153 -12.24 -13.21 -27.02
N LEU A 154 -12.91 -12.79 -25.95
CA LEU A 154 -13.82 -13.63 -25.19
C LEU A 154 -15.03 -13.97 -26.07
N VAL A 155 -15.21 -15.24 -26.42
CA VAL A 155 -16.42 -15.71 -27.07
C VAL A 155 -17.41 -16.00 -25.96
N ASN A 156 -18.40 -15.12 -25.76
CA ASN A 156 -19.51 -15.39 -24.86
C ASN A 156 -20.33 -16.55 -25.45
N GLY A 157 -20.13 -17.75 -24.90
CA GLY A 157 -21.01 -18.89 -25.14
C GLY A 157 -22.36 -18.65 -24.47
N ILE A 158 -23.25 -17.94 -25.16
CA ILE A 158 -24.69 -18.03 -24.91
C ILE A 158 -25.24 -18.86 -26.08
N SER A 159 -25.39 -20.16 -25.86
CA SER A 159 -26.24 -20.98 -26.70
C SER A 159 -27.69 -20.67 -26.35
N ILE A 160 -28.47 -20.20 -27.33
CA ILE A 160 -29.94 -20.26 -27.31
C ILE A 160 -30.33 -21.57 -27.99
#